data_AF-A0A3D2JX84-F1
#
_entry.id   AF-A0A3D2JX84-F1
#
_cell.length_a   1.000
_cell.length_b   1.000
_cell.length_c   1.000
_cell.angle_alpha   90.00
_cell.angle_beta   90.00
_cell.angle_gamma   90.00
#
_symmetry.space_group_name_H-M   'P 1'
#
loop_
_entity.id
_entity.type
_entity.pdbx_description
1 polymer ?
#
loop_
_entity_poly.entity_id
_entity_poly.type
_entity_poly.pdbx_seq_one_letter_code
_entity_poly.pdbx_strand_id
1 'polypeptide(L)'
;MFKKTISALTIAALSASPLSQAIAQSTAPDNDYWWPNRLDLGPLRADSVGMDPRGDDFNYAEAYESLDMDALIADLTALMTDSQDWWPADFGHYGPFFIRMAWHSAGTYRVTDGRGGADGGMQRFAPLNSWPDNANLDKARRLLWPIKEKYGRAISWADLMILAGTVAMDDMGFETLGFAGGRVDEFQPEDVNWGPEGEWLGADRRDAMGSLRGPFGAVQMGLIYVNPEGPDGNPDPMASARRIRESFGLMAMNDEETAALIAGGHTFG
;
A
#
# COMPACT_ATOMS: atom_id res chain seq x y z
N MET A 1 64.85 -41.71 34.94
CA MET A 1 63.65 -42.25 35.61
C MET A 1 62.57 -41.16 35.65
N PHE A 2 61.29 -41.55 35.62
CA PHE A 2 60.05 -40.79 35.97
C PHE A 2 60.22 -39.57 36.91
N LYS A 3 59.44 -38.49 36.95
CA LYS A 3 58.15 -37.98 36.36
C LYS A 3 58.19 -36.42 36.51
N LYS A 4 57.31 -35.53 36.01
CA LYS A 4 56.01 -35.59 35.30
C LYS A 4 55.86 -34.32 34.41
N THR A 5 54.75 -34.18 33.67
CA THR A 5 54.27 -32.97 32.98
C THR A 5 53.38 -32.07 33.86
N ILE A 6 53.26 -30.78 33.49
CA ILE A 6 52.02 -29.97 33.46
C ILE A 6 52.26 -28.79 32.50
N SER A 7 51.34 -28.56 31.55
CA SER A 7 51.32 -27.38 30.69
C SER A 7 50.51 -26.26 31.34
N ALA A 8 50.96 -25.00 31.22
CA ALA A 8 50.15 -23.82 31.50
C ALA A 8 49.77 -23.15 30.18
N LEU A 9 48.48 -23.19 29.84
CA LEU A 9 47.91 -22.56 28.66
C LEU A 9 47.41 -21.17 29.05
N THR A 10 48.07 -20.09 28.60
CA THR A 10 47.64 -18.72 28.93
C THR A 10 46.56 -18.26 27.96
N ILE A 11 45.29 -18.43 28.35
CA ILE A 11 44.15 -17.93 27.57
C ILE A 11 44.01 -16.43 27.82
N ALA A 12 44.23 -15.62 26.78
CA ALA A 12 43.91 -14.20 26.80
C ALA A 12 42.39 -14.01 26.67
N ALA A 13 41.74 -13.60 27.76
CA ALA A 13 40.32 -13.28 27.75
C ALA A 13 40.08 -11.92 27.09
N LEU A 14 39.88 -11.91 25.77
CA LEU A 14 39.26 -10.78 25.07
C LEU A 14 37.77 -10.75 25.46
N SER A 15 37.38 -9.68 26.13
CA SER A 15 35.98 -9.39 26.48
C SER A 15 35.17 -9.10 25.22
N ALA A 16 34.55 -10.14 24.67
CA ALA A 16 33.52 -10.01 23.65
C ALA A 16 32.25 -9.42 24.29
N SER A 17 32.11 -8.09 24.23
CA SER A 17 30.84 -7.43 24.48
C SER A 17 29.81 -7.93 23.46
N PRO A 18 28.67 -8.49 23.87
CA PRO A 18 27.63 -8.86 22.91
C PRO A 18 26.98 -7.57 22.39
N LEU A 19 27.35 -7.16 21.17
CA LEU A 19 26.58 -6.20 20.38
C LEU A 19 25.30 -6.87 19.87
N SER A 20 24.43 -7.22 20.82
CA SER A 20 23.03 -7.60 20.60
C SER A 20 22.15 -6.43 21.01
N GLN A 21 22.31 -5.29 20.34
CA GLN A 21 21.26 -4.28 20.24
C GLN A 21 20.34 -4.64 19.07
N ALA A 22 19.74 -5.83 19.14
CA ALA A 22 18.41 -5.99 18.60
C ALA A 22 17.51 -5.08 19.44
N ILE A 23 16.86 -4.10 18.81
CA ILE A 23 15.84 -3.29 19.48
C ILE A 23 14.65 -4.21 19.71
N ALA A 24 14.61 -4.86 20.86
CA ALA A 24 13.42 -5.52 21.33
C ALA A 24 12.36 -4.44 21.54
N GLN A 25 11.25 -4.50 20.78
CA GLN A 25 10.01 -3.90 21.24
C GLN A 25 9.78 -4.37 22.68
N SER A 26 9.49 -3.43 23.58
CA SER A 26 9.26 -3.77 24.98
C SER A 26 8.06 -4.70 25.08
N THR A 27 8.30 -5.97 25.40
CA THR A 27 7.27 -6.98 25.72
C THR A 27 6.58 -6.72 27.07
N ALA A 28 6.64 -5.47 27.55
CA ALA A 28 5.99 -5.03 28.76
C ALA A 28 4.49 -4.82 28.46
N PRO A 29 3.58 -5.48 29.20
CA PRO A 29 2.15 -5.26 29.09
C PRO A 29 1.78 -3.77 29.26
N ASP A 30 1.11 -3.21 28.27
CA ASP A 30 0.58 -1.85 28.28
C ASP A 30 -0.91 -1.82 28.68
N ASN A 31 -1.54 -0.65 28.54
CA ASN A 31 -2.95 -0.49 28.89
C ASN A 31 -3.90 -1.24 27.94
N ASP A 32 -3.50 -1.52 26.70
CA ASP A 32 -4.31 -2.23 25.72
C ASP A 32 -4.27 -3.74 25.99
N TYR A 33 -3.13 -4.26 26.47
CA TYR A 33 -3.04 -5.61 27.03
C TYR A 33 -3.96 -5.80 28.26
N TRP A 34 -3.93 -4.87 29.22
CA TRP A 34 -4.71 -5.00 30.46
C TRP A 34 -6.20 -4.70 30.29
N TRP A 35 -6.55 -3.80 29.38
CA TRP A 35 -7.93 -3.37 29.13
C TRP A 35 -8.23 -3.33 27.62
N PRO A 36 -8.31 -4.48 26.94
CA PRO A 36 -8.43 -4.57 25.47
C PRO A 36 -9.73 -3.98 24.89
N ASN A 37 -10.71 -3.69 25.74
CA ASN A 37 -11.97 -3.03 25.37
C ASN A 37 -12.07 -1.60 25.93
N ARG A 38 -10.95 -0.96 26.30
CA ARG A 38 -10.95 0.46 26.70
C ARG A 38 -11.26 1.34 25.49
N LEU A 39 -11.90 2.49 25.73
CA LEU A 39 -12.06 3.50 24.69
C LEU A 39 -10.68 4.04 24.28
N ASP A 40 -10.31 3.87 23.02
CA ASP A 40 -9.10 4.48 22.48
C ASP A 40 -9.35 5.94 22.06
N LEU A 41 -8.32 6.76 22.28
CA LEU A 41 -8.23 8.18 21.91
C LEU A 41 -7.04 8.41 20.95
N GLY A 42 -6.43 7.36 20.42
CA GLY A 42 -5.43 7.39 19.34
C GLY A 42 -5.92 8.15 18.11
N PRO A 43 -7.07 7.80 17.51
CA PRO A 43 -7.61 8.48 16.31
C PRO A 43 -7.78 9.99 16.45
N LEU A 44 -8.06 10.51 17.65
CA LEU A 44 -8.18 11.95 17.91
C LEU A 44 -6.83 12.70 17.95
N ARG A 45 -5.72 12.00 17.73
CA ARG A 45 -4.35 12.51 17.76
C ARG A 45 -3.57 12.17 16.48
N ALA A 46 -4.27 11.71 15.44
CA ALA A 46 -3.65 11.34 14.17
C ALA A 46 -2.84 12.50 13.56
N ASP A 47 -3.39 13.72 13.63
CA ASP A 47 -2.80 14.92 13.01
C ASP A 47 -2.05 15.77 14.05
N SER A 48 -1.36 15.13 15.01
CA SER A 48 -0.72 15.86 16.11
C SER A 48 0.50 16.68 15.66
N VAL A 49 0.72 17.83 16.30
CA VAL A 49 1.79 18.78 15.95
C VAL A 49 3.17 18.09 15.97
N GLY A 50 3.95 18.29 14.90
CA GLY A 50 5.30 17.74 14.75
C GLY A 50 5.38 16.36 14.11
N MET A 51 4.27 15.79 13.63
CA MET A 51 4.28 14.54 12.85
C MET A 51 4.68 14.75 11.39
N ASP A 52 4.41 15.94 10.81
CA ASP A 52 4.86 16.30 9.47
C ASP A 52 6.32 16.82 9.49
N PRO A 53 7.29 16.12 8.88
CA PRO A 53 8.70 16.55 8.81
C PRO A 53 8.94 17.73 7.86
N ARG A 54 7.91 18.21 7.16
CA ARG A 54 7.97 19.40 6.29
C ARG A 54 7.82 20.70 7.09
N GLY A 55 7.15 20.64 8.25
CA GLY A 55 6.85 21.75 9.16
C GLY A 55 5.49 22.42 8.87
N ASP A 56 4.91 23.02 9.91
CA ASP A 56 3.54 23.57 9.91
C ASP A 56 3.29 24.66 8.84
N ASP A 57 4.34 25.35 8.38
CA ASP A 57 4.29 26.38 7.34
C ASP A 57 4.29 25.83 5.89
N PHE A 58 4.35 24.49 5.70
CA PHE A 58 4.44 23.90 4.37
C PHE A 58 3.08 23.82 3.64
N ASN A 59 2.91 24.62 2.59
CA ASN A 59 1.75 24.51 1.70
C ASN A 59 2.03 23.56 0.51
N TYR A 60 1.35 22.40 0.49
CA TYR A 60 1.49 21.45 -0.63
C TYR A 60 0.89 21.96 -1.95
N ALA A 61 -0.18 22.75 -1.91
CA ALA A 61 -0.80 23.28 -3.14
C ALA A 61 0.16 24.22 -3.87
N GLU A 62 0.78 25.17 -3.16
CA GLU A 62 1.82 26.06 -3.73
C GLU A 62 3.03 25.27 -4.23
N ALA A 63 3.46 24.23 -3.50
CA ALA A 63 4.56 23.38 -3.93
C ALA A 63 4.23 22.60 -5.21
N TYR A 64 3.00 22.09 -5.34
CA TYR A 64 2.51 21.37 -6.50
C TYR A 64 2.29 22.30 -7.72
N GLU A 65 1.79 23.52 -7.51
CA GLU A 65 1.68 24.54 -8.57
C GLU A 65 3.05 24.97 -9.13
N SER A 66 4.15 24.81 -8.37
CA SER A 66 5.52 25.09 -8.82
C SER A 66 6.16 23.96 -9.65
N LEU A 67 5.46 22.84 -9.82
CA LEU A 67 5.98 21.63 -10.46
C LEU A 67 6.01 21.75 -11.99
N ASP A 68 7.15 21.43 -12.60
CA ASP A 68 7.25 21.23 -14.05
C ASP A 68 6.59 19.87 -14.40
N MET A 69 5.29 19.92 -14.71
CA MET A 69 4.48 18.74 -15.00
C MET A 69 4.93 18.03 -16.27
N ASP A 70 5.30 18.77 -17.31
CA ASP A 70 5.77 18.20 -18.59
C ASP A 70 7.09 17.43 -18.38
N ALA A 71 8.01 17.96 -17.58
CA ALA A 71 9.24 17.26 -17.20
C ALA A 71 8.98 16.02 -16.34
N LEU A 72 8.02 16.08 -15.41
CA LEU A 72 7.64 14.92 -14.57
C LEU A 72 7.02 13.80 -15.42
N ILE A 73 6.12 14.13 -16.35
CA ILE A 73 5.53 13.16 -17.27
C ILE A 73 6.63 12.54 -18.15
N ALA A 74 7.54 13.35 -18.70
CA ALA A 74 8.65 12.85 -19.51
C ALA A 74 9.59 11.90 -18.74
N ASP A 75 9.91 12.20 -17.47
CA ASP A 75 10.70 11.29 -16.63
C ASP A 75 9.94 9.99 -16.30
N LEU A 76 8.63 10.07 -16.06
CA LEU A 76 7.78 8.90 -15.80
C LEU A 76 7.72 7.96 -17.01
N THR A 77 7.48 8.51 -18.22
CA THR A 77 7.55 7.75 -19.49
C THR A 77 8.95 7.14 -19.70
N ALA A 78 10.02 7.90 -19.45
CA ALA A 78 11.38 7.36 -19.55
C ALA A 78 11.61 6.19 -18.58
N LEU A 79 11.22 6.34 -17.31
CA LEU A 79 11.32 5.29 -16.29
C LEU A 79 10.53 4.02 -16.69
N MET A 80 9.37 4.16 -17.35
CA MET A 80 8.56 2.99 -17.73
C MET A 80 9.31 2.04 -18.66
N THR A 81 10.30 2.51 -19.43
CA THR A 81 11.11 1.67 -20.34
C THR A 81 12.53 1.40 -19.81
N ASP A 82 12.95 2.04 -18.71
CA ASP A 82 14.26 1.82 -18.07
C ASP A 82 14.24 0.61 -17.13
N SER A 83 14.21 -0.59 -17.71
CA SER A 83 14.16 -1.86 -16.98
C SER A 83 15.35 -2.06 -16.03
N GLN A 84 15.06 -2.31 -14.76
CA GLN A 84 16.04 -2.50 -13.69
C GLN A 84 16.33 -3.99 -13.42
N ASP A 85 17.61 -4.38 -13.30
CA ASP A 85 18.03 -5.78 -13.07
C ASP A 85 17.39 -6.46 -11.84
N TRP A 86 17.07 -5.69 -10.79
CA TRP A 86 16.51 -6.20 -9.54
C TRP A 86 14.99 -6.44 -9.61
N TRP A 87 14.32 -5.90 -10.64
CA TRP A 87 12.92 -6.18 -10.96
C TRP A 87 12.66 -5.87 -12.45
N PRO A 88 13.06 -6.77 -13.37
CA PRO A 88 12.98 -6.49 -14.81
C PRO A 88 11.56 -6.14 -15.28
N ALA A 89 11.45 -5.24 -16.25
CA ALA A 89 10.15 -4.85 -16.80
C ALA A 89 9.58 -5.95 -17.69
N ASP A 90 8.38 -6.44 -17.37
CA ASP A 90 7.64 -7.35 -18.25
C ASP A 90 7.42 -6.67 -19.61
N PHE A 91 7.70 -7.40 -20.69
CA PHE A 91 7.69 -6.88 -22.08
C PHE A 91 8.58 -5.63 -22.33
N GLY A 92 9.45 -5.26 -21.38
CA GLY A 92 10.24 -4.03 -21.44
C GLY A 92 9.47 -2.76 -21.05
N HIS A 93 8.29 -2.87 -20.41
CA HIS A 93 7.49 -1.70 -20.02
C HIS A 93 6.81 -1.88 -18.64
N TYR A 94 7.07 -0.98 -17.69
CA TYR A 94 6.46 -1.01 -16.34
C TYR A 94 5.04 -0.46 -16.28
N GLY A 95 4.49 0.08 -17.37
CA GLY A 95 3.18 0.72 -17.43
C GLY A 95 2.05 -0.12 -16.79
N PRO A 96 1.85 -1.39 -17.16
CA PRO A 96 0.82 -2.24 -16.55
C PRO A 96 0.98 -2.41 -15.03
N PHE A 97 2.23 -2.44 -14.56
CA PHE A 97 2.56 -2.56 -13.14
C PHE A 97 2.25 -1.27 -12.36
N PHE A 98 2.45 -0.10 -12.98
CA PHE A 98 2.04 1.18 -12.40
C PHE A 98 0.52 1.39 -12.46
N ILE A 99 -0.18 0.93 -13.50
CA ILE A 99 -1.65 0.90 -13.56
C ILE A 99 -2.19 0.06 -12.39
N ARG A 100 -1.67 -1.15 -12.17
CA ARG A 100 -2.05 -1.98 -11.01
C ARG A 100 -1.75 -1.25 -9.69
N MET A 101 -0.58 -0.63 -9.56
CA MET A 101 -0.22 0.10 -8.33
C MET A 101 -1.20 1.25 -8.03
N ALA A 102 -1.55 2.05 -9.03
CA ALA A 102 -2.52 3.15 -8.91
C ALA A 102 -3.92 2.62 -8.56
N TRP A 103 -4.38 1.58 -9.27
CA TRP A 103 -5.63 0.87 -9.02
C TRP A 103 -5.73 0.35 -7.58
N HIS A 104 -4.71 -0.35 -7.09
CA HIS A 104 -4.65 -0.86 -5.72
C HIS A 104 -4.52 0.24 -4.65
N SER A 105 -4.10 1.45 -5.03
CA SER A 105 -4.05 2.60 -4.12
C SER A 105 -5.46 3.18 -3.96
N ALA A 106 -6.12 3.52 -5.07
CA ALA A 106 -7.48 4.05 -5.06
C ALA A 106 -8.55 3.01 -4.62
N GLY A 107 -8.36 1.73 -4.96
CA GLY A 107 -9.35 0.67 -4.77
C GLY A 107 -9.57 0.20 -3.34
N THR A 108 -8.97 0.84 -2.33
CA THR A 108 -9.30 0.56 -0.92
C THR A 108 -10.48 1.38 -0.40
N TYR A 109 -10.98 2.33 -1.19
CA TYR A 109 -12.06 3.26 -0.86
C TYR A 109 -13.40 2.54 -0.60
N ARG A 110 -14.23 3.06 0.31
CA ARG A 110 -15.59 2.54 0.57
C ARG A 110 -16.61 3.64 0.82
N VAL A 111 -17.80 3.52 0.23
CA VAL A 111 -18.89 4.52 0.37
C VAL A 111 -19.55 4.56 1.74
N THR A 112 -19.35 3.51 2.54
CA THR A 112 -20.04 3.26 3.82
C THR A 112 -19.56 4.20 4.94
N ASP A 113 -18.27 4.52 4.96
CA ASP A 113 -17.66 5.44 5.91
C ASP A 113 -16.64 6.42 5.28
N GLY A 114 -16.46 6.38 3.96
CA GLY A 114 -15.59 7.29 3.21
C GLY A 114 -14.09 6.99 3.34
N ARG A 115 -13.70 5.90 4.01
CA ARG A 115 -12.31 5.53 4.26
C ARG A 115 -11.64 4.77 3.13
N GLY A 116 -10.31 4.75 3.18
CA GLY A 116 -9.47 4.20 2.11
C GLY A 116 -9.40 5.13 0.91
N GLY A 117 -8.86 4.63 -0.19
CA GLY A 117 -8.54 5.43 -1.36
C GLY A 117 -7.07 5.82 -1.42
N ALA A 118 -6.75 6.71 -2.35
CA ALA A 118 -5.38 7.12 -2.66
C ALA A 118 -4.81 8.21 -1.72
N ASP A 119 -5.66 8.88 -0.96
CA ASP A 119 -5.30 10.03 -0.15
C ASP A 119 -4.36 9.64 1.00
N GLY A 120 -3.48 10.57 1.41
CA GLY A 120 -2.37 10.30 2.34
C GLY A 120 -1.26 9.39 1.79
N GLY A 121 -1.50 8.69 0.67
CA GLY A 121 -0.57 7.72 0.08
C GLY A 121 -0.49 6.42 0.89
N MET A 122 -1.57 6.03 1.57
CA MET A 122 -1.61 4.95 2.58
C MET A 122 -1.04 3.60 2.13
N GLN A 123 -1.02 3.30 0.82
CA GLN A 123 -0.40 2.10 0.27
C GLN A 123 1.10 1.94 0.63
N ARG A 124 1.80 3.01 1.03
CA ARG A 124 3.20 2.92 1.52
C ARG A 124 3.33 2.50 2.98
N PHE A 125 2.27 2.60 3.78
CA PHE A 125 2.26 2.24 5.20
C PHE A 125 1.58 0.88 5.46
N ALA A 126 1.76 0.35 6.68
CA ALA A 126 1.00 -0.80 7.14
C ALA A 126 -0.48 -0.42 7.36
N PRO A 127 -1.45 -1.33 7.21
CA PRO A 127 -1.27 -2.71 6.76
C PRO A 127 -1.16 -2.85 5.24
N LEU A 128 -1.56 -1.83 4.48
CA LEU A 128 -1.73 -1.91 3.02
C LEU A 128 -0.44 -2.28 2.28
N ASN A 129 0.72 -1.80 2.74
CA ASN A 129 2.01 -2.12 2.13
C ASN A 129 2.41 -3.60 2.22
N SER A 130 1.70 -4.39 3.03
CA SER A 130 1.95 -5.80 3.35
C SER A 130 0.74 -6.70 3.11
N TRP A 131 -0.36 -6.17 2.53
CA TRP A 131 -1.51 -6.96 2.13
C TRP A 131 -1.13 -7.98 1.04
N PRO A 132 -1.67 -9.22 1.07
CA PRO A 132 -1.43 -10.22 0.02
C PRO A 132 -1.71 -9.71 -1.39
N ASP A 133 -2.82 -9.00 -1.59
CA ASP A 133 -3.21 -8.47 -2.91
C ASP A 133 -2.32 -7.30 -3.36
N ASN A 134 -1.56 -6.70 -2.44
CA ASN A 134 -0.54 -5.69 -2.75
C ASN A 134 0.87 -6.28 -2.96
N ALA A 135 0.98 -7.61 -3.10
CA ALA A 135 2.24 -8.28 -3.37
C ALA A 135 3.00 -7.66 -4.56
N ASN A 136 4.32 -7.51 -4.37
CA ASN A 136 5.27 -6.83 -5.25
C ASN A 136 5.05 -5.32 -5.46
N LEU A 137 3.95 -4.69 -4.99
CA LEU A 137 3.77 -3.23 -5.17
C LEU A 137 4.77 -2.39 -4.34
N ASP A 138 5.45 -3.00 -3.37
CA ASP A 138 6.66 -2.46 -2.75
C ASP A 138 7.75 -2.12 -3.79
N LYS A 139 7.84 -2.91 -4.86
CA LYS A 139 8.79 -2.72 -5.98
C LYS A 139 8.30 -1.64 -6.93
N ALA A 140 7.00 -1.58 -7.24
CA ALA A 140 6.41 -0.50 -8.02
C ALA A 140 6.69 0.88 -7.37
N ARG A 141 6.42 1.00 -6.06
CA ARG A 141 6.74 2.20 -5.28
C ARG A 141 8.25 2.47 -5.22
N ARG A 142 9.10 1.43 -5.22
CA ARG A 142 10.57 1.59 -5.25
C ARG A 142 11.09 2.08 -6.61
N LEU A 143 10.51 1.65 -7.73
CA LEU A 143 10.86 2.17 -9.07
C LEU A 143 10.60 3.68 -9.17
N LEU A 144 9.57 4.19 -8.50
CA LEU A 144 9.22 5.61 -8.46
C LEU A 144 10.07 6.45 -7.47
N TRP A 145 10.95 5.82 -6.67
CA TRP A 145 11.80 6.55 -5.72
C TRP A 145 12.67 7.64 -6.38
N PRO A 146 13.40 7.40 -7.49
CA PRO A 146 14.23 8.44 -8.11
C PRO A 146 13.42 9.64 -8.61
N ILE A 147 12.18 9.42 -9.04
CA ILE A 147 11.23 10.49 -9.41
C ILE A 147 10.88 11.32 -8.17
N LYS A 148 10.48 10.66 -7.07
CA LYS A 148 10.19 11.34 -5.80
C LYS A 148 11.39 12.11 -5.26
N GLU A 149 12.60 11.56 -5.43
CA GLU A 149 13.86 12.19 -5.02
C GLU A 149 14.17 13.44 -5.85
N LYS A 150 14.00 13.39 -7.18
CA LYS A 150 14.20 14.52 -8.10
C LYS A 150 13.22 15.68 -7.84
N TYR A 151 11.93 15.39 -7.67
CA TYR A 151 10.88 16.41 -7.50
C TYR A 151 10.60 16.77 -6.03
N GLY A 152 11.19 16.05 -5.08
CA GLY A 152 11.24 16.41 -3.67
C GLY A 152 9.85 16.61 -3.03
N ARG A 153 9.61 17.82 -2.51
CA ARG A 153 8.35 18.18 -1.80
C ARG A 153 7.23 18.64 -2.74
N ALA A 154 7.52 18.92 -4.01
CA ALA A 154 6.55 19.45 -4.98
C ALA A 154 5.55 18.38 -5.50
N ILE A 155 5.87 17.09 -5.33
CA ILE A 155 4.96 15.98 -5.62
C ILE A 155 4.87 15.07 -4.39
N SER A 156 3.67 14.72 -3.94
CA SER A 156 3.45 13.76 -2.84
C SER A 156 3.58 12.31 -3.34
N TRP A 157 3.75 11.33 -2.44
CA TRP A 157 3.58 9.93 -2.82
C TRP A 157 2.14 9.62 -3.21
N ALA A 158 1.17 10.23 -2.53
CA ALA A 158 -0.24 10.08 -2.83
C ALA A 158 -0.57 10.42 -4.29
N ASP A 159 -0.10 11.56 -4.81
CA ASP A 159 -0.28 11.94 -6.20
C ASP A 159 0.64 11.17 -7.15
N LEU A 160 1.92 10.98 -6.81
CA LEU A 160 2.88 10.29 -7.68
C LEU A 160 2.45 8.85 -8.01
N MET A 161 1.87 8.13 -7.04
CA MET A 161 1.41 6.75 -7.27
C MET A 161 0.24 6.68 -8.26
N ILE A 162 -0.68 7.65 -8.23
CA ILE A 162 -1.81 7.68 -9.16
C ILE A 162 -1.37 8.23 -10.53
N LEU A 163 -0.59 9.31 -10.55
CA LEU A 163 -0.07 9.92 -11.77
C LEU A 163 0.76 8.91 -12.59
N ALA A 164 1.59 8.07 -11.95
CA ALA A 164 2.32 7.02 -12.65
C ALA A 164 1.41 6.02 -13.38
N GLY A 165 0.23 5.71 -12.82
CA GLY A 165 -0.77 4.88 -13.48
C GLY A 165 -1.51 5.62 -14.61
N THR A 166 -1.80 6.91 -14.44
CA THR A 166 -2.39 7.76 -15.49
C THR A 166 -1.47 7.89 -16.69
N VAL A 167 -0.22 8.32 -16.48
CA VAL A 167 0.80 8.45 -17.54
C VAL A 167 1.05 7.12 -18.23
N ALA A 168 1.00 6.00 -17.50
CA ALA A 168 1.15 4.66 -18.09
C ALA A 168 0.03 4.30 -19.08
N MET A 169 -1.21 4.74 -18.82
CA MET A 169 -2.32 4.55 -19.76
C MET A 169 -2.13 5.42 -21.00
N ASP A 170 -1.80 6.70 -20.83
CA ASP A 170 -1.58 7.64 -21.94
C ASP A 170 -0.41 7.19 -22.84
N ASP A 171 0.73 6.78 -22.25
CA ASP A 171 1.92 6.30 -22.96
C ASP A 171 1.68 5.01 -23.75
N MET A 172 0.84 4.11 -23.21
CA MET A 172 0.41 2.88 -23.90
C MET A 172 -0.78 3.10 -24.85
N GLY A 173 -1.17 4.35 -25.12
CA GLY A 173 -2.12 4.72 -26.17
C GLY A 173 -3.60 4.76 -25.74
N PHE A 174 -3.89 4.82 -24.44
CA PHE A 174 -5.23 5.08 -23.91
C PHE A 174 -5.31 6.51 -23.38
N GLU A 175 -5.88 7.42 -24.17
CA GLU A 175 -6.08 8.84 -23.80
C GLU A 175 -7.03 8.94 -22.60
N THR A 176 -6.51 9.42 -21.47
CA THR A 176 -7.28 9.65 -20.25
C THR A 176 -8.02 10.99 -20.29
N LEU A 177 -9.03 11.16 -19.41
CA LEU A 177 -9.76 12.43 -19.29
C LEU A 177 -8.91 13.57 -18.66
N GLY A 178 -7.69 13.27 -18.20
CA GLY A 178 -6.80 14.16 -17.48
C GLY A 178 -6.54 13.74 -16.02
N PHE A 179 -5.72 14.52 -15.33
CA PHE A 179 -5.28 14.26 -13.96
C PHE A 179 -5.45 15.52 -13.08
N ALA A 180 -5.73 15.29 -11.79
CA ALA A 180 -5.67 16.32 -10.76
C ALA A 180 -4.89 15.78 -9.55
N GLY A 181 -3.84 16.51 -9.18
CA GLY A 181 -3.13 16.33 -7.92
C GLY A 181 -3.74 17.16 -6.80
N GLY A 182 -2.99 17.30 -5.71
CA GLY A 182 -3.42 17.99 -4.48
C GLY A 182 -3.58 17.07 -3.27
N ARG A 183 -3.32 15.76 -3.42
CA ARG A 183 -3.34 14.82 -2.29
C ARG A 183 -2.11 15.03 -1.43
N VAL A 184 -2.33 15.46 -0.18
CA VAL A 184 -1.24 15.64 0.78
C VAL A 184 -0.73 14.27 1.24
N ASP A 185 0.59 14.15 1.39
CA ASP A 185 1.22 12.98 2.02
C ASP A 185 0.94 12.95 3.54
N GLU A 186 0.53 11.78 4.05
CA GLU A 186 0.45 11.50 5.48
C GLU A 186 1.76 10.93 6.04
N PHE A 187 2.02 11.07 7.34
CA PHE A 187 3.28 10.64 7.96
C PHE A 187 3.19 9.43 8.87
N GLN A 188 1.99 8.89 9.04
CA GLN A 188 1.72 7.61 9.69
C GLN A 188 0.55 6.90 8.99
N PRO A 189 0.33 5.59 9.22
CA PRO A 189 -0.90 4.94 8.79
C PRO A 189 -2.15 5.50 9.47
N GLU A 190 -3.26 5.62 8.73
CA GLU A 190 -4.60 5.79 9.29
C GLU A 190 -5.03 4.49 9.99
N ASP A 191 -5.65 4.61 11.17
CA ASP A 191 -6.32 3.50 11.84
C ASP A 191 -7.70 3.26 11.23
N VAL A 192 -7.84 2.15 10.50
CA VAL A 192 -9.03 1.81 9.71
C VAL A 192 -9.49 0.39 10.01
N ASN A 193 -10.79 0.23 10.27
CA ASN A 193 -11.40 -1.08 10.43
C ASN A 193 -11.54 -1.82 9.08
N TRP A 194 -10.54 -2.63 8.76
CA TRP A 194 -10.46 -3.48 7.56
C TRP A 194 -11.15 -4.84 7.69
N GLY A 195 -11.55 -5.23 8.89
CA GLY A 195 -12.17 -6.52 9.19
C GLY A 195 -11.73 -7.09 10.55
N PRO A 196 -12.53 -7.99 11.16
CA PRO A 196 -12.22 -8.61 12.43
C PRO A 196 -11.36 -9.88 12.31
N GLU A 197 -10.97 -10.29 11.10
CA GLU A 197 -10.23 -11.54 10.88
C GLU A 197 -8.79 -11.47 11.41
N GLY A 198 -8.39 -12.49 12.18
CA GLY A 198 -7.03 -12.64 12.69
C GLY A 198 -6.04 -13.28 11.70
N GLU A 199 -6.45 -13.50 10.45
CA GLU A 199 -5.63 -14.14 9.41
C GLU A 199 -5.82 -13.47 8.04
N TRP A 200 -4.75 -13.45 7.25
CA TRP A 200 -4.81 -13.00 5.86
C TRP A 200 -5.69 -13.92 5.02
N LEU A 201 -6.47 -13.34 4.12
CA LEU A 201 -7.48 -14.00 3.30
C LEU A 201 -8.62 -14.65 4.10
N GLY A 202 -8.75 -14.37 5.40
CA GLY A 202 -9.93 -14.72 6.18
C GLY A 202 -11.21 -14.07 5.64
N ALA A 203 -12.36 -14.75 5.80
CA ALA A 203 -13.64 -14.38 5.20
C ALA A 203 -14.80 -14.20 6.22
N ASP A 204 -14.51 -14.10 7.53
CA ASP A 204 -15.54 -13.82 8.55
C ASP A 204 -15.98 -12.35 8.50
N ARG A 205 -16.73 -12.03 7.45
CA ARG A 205 -17.25 -10.69 7.15
C ARG A 205 -18.59 -10.71 6.44
N ARG A 206 -19.36 -11.79 6.56
CA ARG A 206 -20.70 -11.92 5.97
C ARG A 206 -21.79 -12.11 7.02
N ASP A 207 -22.98 -11.65 6.70
CA ASP A 207 -24.17 -11.83 7.52
C ASP A 207 -24.93 -13.13 7.18
N ALA A 208 -26.03 -13.39 7.88
CA ALA A 208 -26.87 -14.56 7.66
C ALA A 208 -27.63 -14.57 6.31
N MET A 209 -27.65 -13.44 5.58
CA MET A 209 -28.20 -13.33 4.22
C MET A 209 -27.11 -13.50 3.15
N GLY A 210 -25.84 -13.60 3.55
CA GLY A 210 -24.69 -13.77 2.67
C GLY A 210 -24.10 -12.46 2.14
N SER A 211 -24.58 -11.30 2.61
CA SER A 211 -24.08 -9.97 2.28
C SER A 211 -22.87 -9.59 3.14
N LEU A 212 -22.02 -8.67 2.67
CA LEU A 212 -20.92 -8.12 3.48
C LEU A 212 -21.46 -7.38 4.71
N ARG A 213 -20.90 -7.68 5.88
CA ARG A 213 -21.28 -7.08 7.17
C ARG A 213 -20.48 -5.81 7.44
N GLY A 214 -21.04 -4.89 8.23
CA GLY A 214 -20.33 -3.67 8.61
C GLY A 214 -20.01 -2.78 7.40
N PRO A 215 -18.90 -2.02 7.42
CA PRO A 215 -18.58 -1.08 6.35
C PRO A 215 -17.72 -1.69 5.21
N PHE A 216 -17.36 -2.98 5.25
CA PHE A 216 -16.33 -3.57 4.38
C PHE A 216 -16.72 -3.60 2.89
N GLY A 217 -15.76 -3.30 2.00
CA GLY A 217 -15.93 -3.39 0.54
C GLY A 217 -15.27 -4.62 -0.11
N ALA A 218 -14.35 -5.29 0.59
CA ALA A 218 -13.59 -6.43 0.08
C ALA A 218 -14.10 -7.77 0.64
N VAL A 219 -14.09 -8.84 -0.16
CA VAL A 219 -14.66 -10.15 0.22
C VAL A 219 -13.83 -10.98 1.19
N GLN A 220 -12.52 -10.69 1.33
CA GLN A 220 -11.59 -11.33 2.26
C GLN A 220 -10.61 -10.30 2.82
N MET A 221 -10.04 -10.56 3.99
CA MET A 221 -9.03 -9.71 4.62
C MET A 221 -7.75 -9.66 3.75
N GLY A 222 -7.31 -8.46 3.39
CA GLY A 222 -6.10 -8.27 2.59
C GLY A 222 -6.28 -8.35 1.07
N LEU A 223 -7.53 -8.43 0.58
CA LEU A 223 -7.89 -8.21 -0.83
C LEU A 223 -8.41 -6.79 -1.05
N ILE A 224 -8.26 -6.27 -2.27
CA ILE A 224 -8.83 -4.98 -2.67
C ILE A 224 -10.35 -5.12 -2.92
N TYR A 225 -10.76 -6.08 -3.76
CA TYR A 225 -12.18 -6.31 -4.10
C TYR A 225 -12.61 -7.76 -3.85
N VAL A 226 -12.28 -8.65 -4.78
CA VAL A 226 -12.75 -10.04 -4.87
C VAL A 226 -11.60 -11.00 -5.01
N ASN A 227 -11.84 -12.28 -4.69
CA ASN A 227 -10.88 -13.34 -4.95
C ASN A 227 -10.82 -13.63 -6.47
N PRO A 228 -9.63 -13.60 -7.10
CA PRO A 228 -9.47 -13.85 -8.54
C PRO A 228 -9.81 -15.30 -8.94
N GLU A 229 -9.71 -16.26 -8.02
CA GLU A 229 -10.08 -17.67 -8.24
C GLU A 229 -11.59 -17.93 -8.05
N GLY A 230 -12.36 -16.88 -7.71
CA GLY A 230 -13.78 -16.98 -7.37
C GLY A 230 -14.03 -17.15 -5.87
N PRO A 231 -15.31 -17.12 -5.43
CA PRO A 231 -15.65 -17.07 -4.01
C PRO A 231 -15.11 -18.28 -3.25
N ASP A 232 -14.36 -18.03 -2.18
CA ASP A 232 -13.74 -19.05 -1.34
C ASP A 232 -12.81 -20.01 -2.12
N GLY A 233 -12.22 -19.54 -3.24
CA GLY A 233 -11.38 -20.34 -4.15
C GLY A 233 -12.16 -21.26 -5.09
N ASN A 234 -13.49 -21.13 -5.16
CA ASN A 234 -14.32 -21.89 -6.09
C ASN A 234 -14.51 -21.13 -7.42
N PRO A 235 -14.02 -21.67 -8.57
CA PRO A 235 -14.08 -21.01 -9.87
C PRO A 235 -15.47 -21.10 -10.53
N ASP A 236 -16.50 -20.58 -9.85
CA ASP A 236 -17.83 -20.31 -10.41
C ASP A 236 -17.89 -18.82 -10.86
N PRO A 237 -17.86 -18.53 -12.18
CA PRO A 237 -17.91 -17.16 -12.68
C PRO A 237 -19.20 -16.42 -12.32
N MET A 238 -20.32 -17.12 -12.14
CA MET A 238 -21.60 -16.50 -11.79
C MET A 238 -21.69 -16.19 -10.30
N ALA A 239 -21.04 -16.99 -9.45
CA ALA A 239 -20.82 -16.62 -8.05
C ALA A 239 -19.83 -15.45 -7.94
N SER A 240 -18.74 -15.46 -8.71
CA SER A 240 -17.78 -14.35 -8.76
C SER A 240 -18.44 -13.04 -9.22
N ALA A 241 -19.24 -13.05 -10.29
CA ALA A 241 -19.96 -11.87 -10.78
C ALA A 241 -20.94 -11.25 -9.74
N ARG A 242 -21.51 -12.06 -8.85
CA ARG A 242 -22.31 -11.54 -7.72
C ARG A 242 -21.44 -10.83 -6.68
N ARG A 243 -20.25 -11.36 -6.40
CA ARG A 243 -19.27 -10.75 -5.48
C ARG A 243 -18.63 -9.49 -6.05
N ILE A 244 -18.36 -9.47 -7.35
CA ILE A 244 -17.84 -8.29 -8.07
C ILE A 244 -18.83 -7.13 -7.92
N ARG A 245 -20.11 -7.33 -8.28
CA ARG A 245 -21.15 -6.29 -8.16
C ARG A 245 -21.34 -5.79 -6.72
N GLU A 246 -21.34 -6.69 -5.74
CA GLU A 246 -21.43 -6.33 -4.32
C GLU A 246 -20.24 -5.46 -3.88
N SER A 247 -19.02 -5.91 -4.19
CA SER A 247 -17.78 -5.24 -3.79
C SER A 247 -17.62 -3.88 -4.47
N PHE A 248 -17.72 -3.82 -5.80
CA PHE A 248 -17.60 -2.57 -6.55
C PHE A 248 -18.71 -1.55 -6.22
N GLY A 249 -19.94 -2.01 -5.98
CA GLY A 249 -21.04 -1.15 -5.52
C GLY A 249 -20.78 -0.49 -4.15
N LEU A 250 -20.07 -1.19 -3.26
CA LEU A 250 -19.61 -0.65 -1.97
C LEU A 250 -18.39 0.29 -2.13
N MET A 251 -17.85 0.42 -3.34
CA MET A 251 -16.75 1.32 -3.72
C MET A 251 -17.17 2.35 -4.79
N ALA A 252 -18.46 2.72 -4.79
CA ALA A 252 -19.10 3.73 -5.67
C ALA A 252 -19.20 3.39 -7.16
N MET A 253 -18.88 2.17 -7.59
CA MET A 253 -18.93 1.77 -9.00
C MET A 253 -20.21 1.02 -9.33
N ASN A 254 -20.94 1.49 -10.34
CA ASN A 254 -22.10 0.81 -10.91
C ASN A 254 -21.69 -0.31 -11.90
N ASP A 255 -22.65 -1.04 -12.46
CA ASP A 255 -22.41 -2.17 -13.37
C ASP A 255 -21.58 -1.80 -14.63
N GLU A 256 -21.81 -0.62 -15.22
CA GLU A 256 -21.10 -0.13 -16.41
C GLU A 256 -19.67 0.28 -16.06
N GLU A 257 -19.49 1.06 -14.99
CA GLU A 257 -18.18 1.48 -14.47
C GLU A 257 -17.33 0.27 -14.06
N THR A 258 -17.94 -0.72 -13.40
CA THR A 258 -17.31 -1.99 -13.00
C THR A 258 -16.81 -2.77 -14.21
N ALA A 259 -17.64 -2.91 -15.25
CA ALA A 259 -17.27 -3.60 -16.47
C ALA A 259 -16.14 -2.86 -17.21
N ALA A 260 -16.22 -1.53 -17.29
CA ALA A 260 -15.21 -0.69 -17.94
C ALA A 260 -13.85 -0.76 -17.22
N LEU A 261 -13.84 -0.67 -15.88
CA LEU A 261 -12.61 -0.75 -15.06
C LEU A 261 -11.93 -2.10 -15.19
N ILE A 262 -12.68 -3.21 -15.09
CA ILE A 262 -12.11 -4.55 -15.16
C ILE A 262 -11.60 -4.85 -16.59
N ALA A 263 -12.35 -4.51 -17.63
CA ALA A 263 -11.93 -4.76 -19.00
C ALA A 263 -10.79 -3.83 -19.45
N GLY A 264 -10.86 -2.55 -19.10
CA GLY A 264 -9.80 -1.57 -19.39
C GLY A 264 -8.51 -1.88 -18.66
N GLY A 265 -8.57 -2.17 -17.35
CA GLY A 265 -7.40 -2.54 -16.56
C GLY A 265 -6.72 -3.80 -17.10
N HIS A 266 -7.48 -4.87 -17.36
CA HIS A 266 -6.95 -6.11 -17.93
C HIS A 266 -6.70 -6.07 -19.45
N THR A 267 -6.71 -4.89 -20.08
CA THR A 267 -6.15 -4.69 -21.42
C THR A 267 -4.61 -4.57 -21.37
N PHE A 268 -4.04 -4.29 -20.20
CA PHE A 268 -2.61 -4.08 -19.99
C PHE A 268 -2.01 -5.15 -19.07
N GLY A 269 -0.87 -5.72 -19.47
CA GLY A 269 -0.08 -6.70 -18.69
C GLY A 269 -0.38 -8.16 -18.99
#